data_AF-A0A975BBG4-F1
#
_entry.id   AF-A0A975BBG4-F1
#
_cell.length_a   1.000
_cell.length_b   1.000
_cell.length_c   1.000
_cell.angle_alpha   90.00
_cell.angle_beta   90.00
_cell.angle_gamma   90.00
#
_symmetry.space_group_name_H-M   'P 1'
#
loop_
_entity.id
_entity.type
_entity.pdbx_description
1 polymer ?
#
loop_
_entity_poly.entity_id
_entity_poly.type
_entity_poly.pdbx_seq_one_letter_code
_entity_poly.pdbx_strand_id
1 'polypeptide(L)'
;MEHQITNEHQINNVEVMFPEKYNGYEEAGIITNFSPMDMPINVFSDALNRREANSNLLLQWIKDNFVRGVDFGSIHIAGKGSKDSLYKSGAEKICGLMSLIARYPNIHLYEEAVIKGQDIKVIILKCELHTHQGFIVGEGVGARRVEQDYGDINSSLKLASKSALIDSVLRLGLSNSFTQDLEDMFKNNDNGNSHKAKQQEPPVQKPETPATNCSKSNGNGNKRITSATYNHLMETAKSKGLIYADVKRMALERFAVMPEHLREEEANYFISEIKTS
;
A
#
# COMPACT_ATOMS: atom_id res chain seq x y z
N MET A 1 -55.92 -16.81 34.60
CA MET A 1 -54.72 -17.43 35.18
C MET A 1 -53.70 -17.47 34.06
N GLU A 2 -53.07 -16.33 33.81
CA GLU A 2 -52.15 -16.13 32.70
C GLU A 2 -50.70 -16.11 33.20
N HIS A 3 -49.90 -16.88 32.47
CA HIS A 3 -48.46 -16.80 32.24
C HIS A 3 -47.45 -16.92 33.41
N GLN A 4 -46.74 -18.04 33.38
CA GLN A 4 -45.27 -18.09 33.35
C GLN A 4 -44.91 -18.87 32.06
N ILE A 5 -43.82 -18.63 31.35
CA ILE A 5 -42.44 -19.00 31.69
C ILE A 5 -41.44 -18.03 31.01
N THR A 6 -40.61 -17.45 31.88
CA THR A 6 -39.19 -17.07 31.82
C THR A 6 -38.34 -17.52 30.61
N ASN A 7 -37.40 -16.67 30.18
CA ASN A 7 -36.00 -16.85 30.59
C ASN A 7 -35.06 -15.71 30.15
N GLU A 8 -34.22 -15.37 31.11
CA GLU A 8 -33.05 -14.50 31.09
C GLU A 8 -31.98 -14.97 30.09
N HIS A 9 -31.15 -14.06 29.56
CA HIS A 9 -29.73 -14.00 29.96
C HIS A 9 -29.04 -12.75 29.42
N GLN A 10 -28.33 -12.12 30.35
CA GLN A 10 -27.62 -10.85 30.33
C GLN A 10 -26.24 -11.01 29.69
N ILE A 11 -25.80 -10.07 28.82
CA ILE A 11 -24.38 -9.90 28.50
C ILE A 11 -24.04 -8.40 28.29
N ASN A 12 -23.37 -7.85 29.30
CA ASN A 12 -22.32 -6.82 29.33
C ASN A 12 -22.44 -5.53 28.50
N ASN A 13 -22.62 -4.46 29.27
CA ASN A 13 -22.51 -3.05 28.92
C ASN A 13 -21.10 -2.68 28.40
N VAL A 14 -21.04 -2.21 27.15
CA VAL A 14 -20.06 -1.19 26.75
C VAL A 14 -20.89 0.03 26.40
N GLU A 15 -21.01 0.94 27.36
CA GLU A 15 -21.74 2.20 27.18
C GLU A 15 -20.93 3.08 26.24
N VAL A 16 -21.28 3.03 24.95
CA VAL A 16 -20.78 3.99 23.97
C VAL A 16 -21.43 5.33 24.31
N MET A 17 -20.69 6.16 25.06
CA MET A 17 -21.05 7.55 25.33
C MET A 17 -21.12 8.33 24.01
N PHE A 18 -22.32 8.38 23.43
CA PHE A 18 -22.64 9.41 22.44
C PHE A 18 -22.78 10.74 23.18
N PRO A 19 -22.17 11.84 22.68
CA PRO A 19 -22.28 13.13 23.32
C PRO A 19 -23.75 13.57 23.42
N GLU A 20 -24.09 14.16 24.57
CA GLU A 20 -25.43 14.64 24.90
C GLU A 20 -25.98 15.55 23.80
N LYS A 21 -27.25 15.29 23.50
CA LYS A 21 -28.05 15.84 22.41
C LYS A 21 -27.98 17.36 22.36
N TYR A 22 -27.46 17.92 21.25
CA TYR A 22 -27.84 19.27 20.83
C TYR A 22 -29.28 19.21 20.32
N ASN A 23 -30.21 19.67 21.16
CA ASN A 23 -31.61 19.91 20.79
C ASN A 23 -31.66 20.84 19.58
N GLY A 24 -32.01 20.29 18.42
CA GLY A 24 -32.10 21.08 17.21
C GLY A 24 -32.57 20.36 15.96
N TYR A 25 -32.44 19.04 15.82
CA TYR A 25 -32.94 18.31 14.65
C TYR A 25 -33.24 16.85 15.03
N GLU A 26 -34.46 16.59 15.51
CA GLU A 26 -34.96 15.22 15.54
C GLU A 26 -35.29 14.80 14.10
N GLU A 27 -34.43 13.98 13.51
CA GLU A 27 -34.82 12.74 12.83
C GLU A 27 -33.56 11.98 12.39
N ALA A 28 -33.45 10.75 12.88
CA ALA A 28 -32.50 9.78 12.37
C ALA A 28 -32.77 9.57 10.86
N GLY A 29 -31.77 9.81 10.02
CA GLY A 29 -31.79 9.31 8.64
C GLY A 29 -32.10 10.30 7.51
N ILE A 30 -31.96 11.62 7.72
CA ILE A 30 -31.92 12.54 6.57
C ILE A 30 -30.47 12.62 6.07
N ILE A 31 -30.21 11.97 4.92
CA ILE A 31 -29.09 12.37 4.07
C ILE A 31 -29.38 13.82 3.68
N THR A 32 -28.71 14.78 4.32
CA THR A 32 -28.94 16.19 4.03
C THR A 32 -28.38 16.49 2.65
N ASN A 33 -29.26 16.61 1.65
CA ASN A 33 -28.94 17.01 0.28
C ASN A 33 -28.48 18.48 0.13
N PHE A 34 -28.11 19.15 1.22
CA PHE A 34 -27.61 20.51 1.19
C PHE A 34 -26.09 20.51 1.01
N SER A 35 -25.58 21.43 0.20
CA SER A 35 -24.14 21.68 0.14
C SER A 35 -23.64 22.05 1.53
N PRO A 36 -22.45 21.59 1.96
CA PRO A 36 -21.84 22.05 3.21
C PRO A 36 -21.76 23.59 3.32
N MET A 37 -21.73 24.30 2.19
CA MET A 37 -21.66 25.77 2.13
C MET A 37 -23.00 26.46 2.37
N ASP A 38 -24.12 25.74 2.32
CA ASP A 38 -25.46 26.29 2.57
C ASP A 38 -25.86 26.19 4.05
N MET A 39 -24.98 25.60 4.87
CA MET A 39 -25.19 25.40 6.31
C MET A 39 -25.00 26.72 7.09
N PRO A 40 -25.73 26.96 8.20
CA PRO A 40 -25.46 28.09 9.08
C PRO A 40 -24.00 28.12 9.55
N ILE A 41 -23.41 29.32 9.59
CA ILE A 41 -21.97 29.52 9.84
C ILE A 41 -21.49 28.84 11.13
N ASN A 42 -22.29 28.89 12.21
CA ASN A 42 -21.94 28.27 13.48
C ASN A 42 -21.86 26.74 13.36
N VAL A 43 -22.83 26.10 12.71
CA VAL A 43 -22.85 24.65 12.52
C VAL A 43 -21.69 24.20 11.60
N PHE A 44 -21.41 24.98 10.54
CA PHE A 44 -20.29 24.71 9.66
C PHE A 44 -18.94 24.81 10.40
N SER A 45 -18.76 25.86 11.21
CA SER A 45 -17.57 26.05 12.04
C SER A 45 -17.37 24.90 13.04
N ASP A 46 -18.43 24.46 13.72
CA ASP A 46 -18.35 23.34 14.66
C ASP A 46 -18.01 22.03 13.95
N ALA A 47 -18.56 21.82 12.74
CA ALA A 47 -18.24 20.67 11.91
C ALA A 47 -16.76 20.65 11.47
N LEU A 48 -16.19 21.81 11.12
CA LEU A 48 -14.76 21.95 10.80
C LEU A 48 -13.88 21.64 12.00
N ASN A 49 -14.16 22.23 13.17
CA ASN A 49 -13.41 22.00 14.40
C ASN A 49 -13.39 20.53 14.79
N ARG A 50 -14.56 19.86 14.69
CA ARG A 50 -14.66 18.42 14.94
C ARG A 50 -13.85 17.61 13.94
N ARG A 51 -13.88 17.96 12.65
CA ARG A 51 -13.12 17.26 11.60
C ARG A 51 -11.61 17.42 11.81
N GLU A 52 -11.16 18.60 12.20
CA GLU A 52 -9.76 18.86 12.55
C GLU A 52 -9.31 18.05 13.76
N ALA A 53 -10.08 18.08 14.86
CA ALA A 53 -9.79 17.28 16.06
C ALA A 53 -9.70 15.79 15.75
N ASN A 54 -10.67 15.24 15.00
CA ASN A 54 -10.67 13.84 14.57
C ASN A 54 -9.48 13.52 13.67
N SER A 55 -9.12 14.41 12.74
CA SER A 55 -7.97 14.22 11.86
C SER A 55 -6.68 14.18 12.65
N ASN A 56 -6.50 15.07 13.62
CA ASN A 56 -5.32 15.10 14.49
C ASN A 56 -5.19 13.81 15.32
N LEU A 57 -6.29 13.32 15.88
CA LEU A 57 -6.31 12.05 16.62
C LEU A 57 -5.93 10.86 15.72
N LEU A 58 -6.48 10.80 14.50
CA LEU A 58 -6.14 9.76 13.53
C LEU A 58 -4.66 9.80 13.16
N LEU A 59 -4.11 10.98 12.87
CA LEU A 59 -2.70 11.13 12.53
C LEU A 59 -1.78 10.76 13.69
N GLN A 60 -2.17 11.09 14.92
CA GLN A 60 -1.44 10.68 16.12
C GLN A 60 -1.43 9.15 16.26
N TRP A 61 -2.60 8.52 16.14
CA TRP A 61 -2.71 7.07 16.20
C TRP A 61 -1.85 6.39 15.11
N ILE A 62 -1.84 6.93 13.90
CA ILE A 62 -0.99 6.42 12.80
C ILE A 62 0.49 6.48 13.20
N LYS A 63 0.97 7.62 13.73
CA LYS A 63 2.37 7.76 14.18
C LYS A 63 2.76 6.74 15.24
N ASP A 64 1.83 6.43 16.15
CA ASP A 64 2.09 5.54 17.29
C ASP A 64 2.03 4.05 16.91
N ASN A 65 1.28 3.70 15.85
CA ASN A 65 1.00 2.30 15.48
C ASN A 65 1.65 1.84 14.17
N PHE A 66 2.21 2.77 13.39
CA PHE A 66 2.82 2.46 12.11
C PHE A 66 4.32 2.24 12.24
N VAL A 67 4.81 1.23 11.53
CA VAL A 67 6.22 0.87 11.51
C VAL A 67 6.81 1.24 10.15
N ARG A 68 7.86 2.08 10.17
CA ARG A 68 8.62 2.46 8.96
C ARG A 68 9.24 1.21 8.31
N GLY A 69 9.16 1.13 6.99
CA GLY A 69 9.59 -0.03 6.19
C GLY A 69 8.56 -1.15 6.13
N VAL A 70 7.54 -1.14 6.99
CA VAL A 70 6.44 -2.11 6.98
C VAL A 70 5.16 -1.45 6.50
N ASP A 71 4.67 -0.43 7.19
CA ASP A 71 3.38 0.22 6.90
C ASP A 71 3.53 1.45 5.99
N PHE A 72 4.70 2.10 6.04
CA PHE A 72 5.03 3.27 5.24
C PHE A 72 6.55 3.39 5.08
N GLY A 73 7.01 4.20 4.13
CA GLY A 73 8.43 4.53 4.02
C GLY A 73 8.73 5.53 2.91
N SER A 74 9.95 6.06 2.92
CA SER A 74 10.42 7.03 1.91
C SER A 74 11.42 6.39 0.97
N ILE A 75 11.49 6.94 -0.25
CA ILE A 75 12.53 6.61 -1.21
C ILE A 75 13.48 7.80 -1.25
N HIS A 76 14.77 7.54 -1.09
CA HIS A 76 15.78 8.60 -1.18
C HIS A 76 16.05 8.86 -2.65
N ILE A 77 15.69 10.05 -3.13
CA ILE A 77 15.99 10.48 -4.50
C ILE A 77 17.05 11.57 -4.42
N ALA A 78 18.17 11.36 -5.12
CA ALA A 78 19.27 12.33 -5.21
C ALA A 78 19.78 12.83 -3.83
N GLY A 79 19.78 11.97 -2.81
CA GLY A 79 20.27 12.30 -1.47
C GLY A 79 19.32 13.13 -0.60
N LYS A 80 18.10 13.45 -1.06
CA LYS A 80 17.05 14.08 -0.24
C LYS A 80 15.94 13.08 0.06
N GLY A 81 15.48 13.06 1.31
CA GLY A 81 14.34 12.24 1.73
C GLY A 81 13.05 12.74 1.09
N SER A 82 12.29 11.85 0.44
CA SER A 82 10.94 12.14 -0.04
C SER A 82 9.93 12.17 1.11
N LYS A 83 8.72 12.68 0.84
CA LYS A 83 7.56 12.35 1.69
C LYS A 83 7.40 10.83 1.78
N ASP A 84 6.83 10.39 2.89
CA ASP A 84 6.58 8.99 3.14
C ASP A 84 5.44 8.48 2.24
N SER A 85 5.62 7.32 1.63
CA SER A 85 4.60 6.62 0.88
C SER A 85 3.92 5.57 1.74
N LEU A 86 2.60 5.49 1.65
CA LEU A 86 1.79 4.48 2.33
C LEU A 86 1.95 3.12 1.64
N TYR A 87 2.18 2.06 2.41
CA TYR A 87 2.23 0.70 1.89
C TYR A 87 0.91 -0.03 2.11
N LYS A 88 0.77 -1.20 1.49
CA LYS A 88 -0.46 -2.01 1.54
C LYS A 88 -0.88 -2.35 2.97
N SER A 89 0.06 -2.81 3.77
CA SER A 89 -0.06 -3.08 5.20
C SER A 89 -0.60 -1.88 5.97
N GLY A 90 -0.08 -0.68 5.72
CA GLY A 90 -0.58 0.55 6.32
C GLY A 90 -2.01 0.86 5.90
N ALA A 91 -2.32 0.74 4.60
CA ALA A 91 -3.68 0.92 4.10
C ALA A 91 -4.67 -0.08 4.73
N GLU A 92 -4.29 -1.35 4.85
CA GLU A 92 -5.10 -2.40 5.48
C GLU A 92 -5.32 -2.14 6.97
N LYS A 93 -4.31 -1.66 7.71
CA LYS A 93 -4.46 -1.23 9.10
C LYS A 93 -5.48 -0.10 9.26
N ILE A 94 -5.48 0.88 8.35
CA ILE A 94 -6.43 2.00 8.37
C ILE A 94 -7.83 1.51 8.07
N CYS A 95 -8.00 0.65 7.06
CA CYS A 95 -9.28 0.01 6.81
C CYS A 95 -9.79 -0.76 8.04
N GLY A 96 -8.92 -1.51 8.72
CA GLY A 96 -9.24 -2.21 9.96
C GLY A 96 -9.67 -1.26 11.08
N LEU A 97 -8.90 -0.20 11.33
CA LEU A 97 -9.22 0.83 12.34
C LEU A 97 -10.58 1.47 12.07
N MET A 98 -10.83 1.85 10.81
CA MET A 98 -12.04 2.57 10.41
C MET A 98 -13.21 1.64 10.10
N SER A 99 -13.06 0.32 10.29
CA SER A 99 -14.11 -0.66 10.00
C SER A 99 -14.60 -0.59 8.55
N LEU A 100 -13.68 -0.38 7.61
CA LEU A 100 -13.93 -0.26 6.18
C LEU A 100 -13.60 -1.56 5.44
N ILE A 101 -14.46 -1.90 4.49
CA ILE A 101 -14.33 -3.09 3.65
C ILE A 101 -13.99 -2.65 2.23
N ALA A 102 -12.80 -3.03 1.75
CA ALA A 102 -12.40 -2.80 0.37
C ALA A 102 -13.09 -3.77 -0.59
N ARG A 103 -13.69 -3.24 -1.66
CA ARG A 103 -14.32 -4.01 -2.74
C ARG A 103 -13.80 -3.57 -4.10
N TYR A 104 -13.75 -4.50 -5.05
CA TYR A 104 -13.28 -4.25 -6.41
C TYR A 104 -14.40 -4.56 -7.41
N PRO A 105 -15.34 -3.63 -7.61
CA PRO A 105 -16.58 -3.92 -8.36
C PRO A 105 -16.31 -4.37 -9.79
N ASN A 106 -15.20 -3.95 -10.41
CA ASN A 106 -14.88 -4.25 -11.79
C ASN A 106 -13.90 -5.42 -11.99
N ILE A 107 -13.54 -6.17 -10.93
CA ILE A 107 -12.59 -7.29 -11.04
C ILE A 107 -13.11 -8.43 -11.92
N HIS A 108 -14.42 -8.71 -11.86
CA HIS A 108 -15.09 -9.76 -12.64
C HIS A 108 -14.92 -9.60 -14.16
N LEU A 109 -14.74 -8.37 -14.64
CA LEU A 109 -14.53 -8.10 -16.07
C LEU A 109 -13.24 -8.77 -16.59
N TYR A 110 -12.20 -8.87 -15.76
CA TYR A 110 -10.96 -9.56 -16.12
C TYR A 110 -11.12 -11.07 -16.11
N GLU A 111 -11.92 -11.62 -15.19
CA GLU A 111 -12.25 -13.06 -15.17
C GLU A 111 -13.00 -13.44 -16.45
N GLU A 112 -14.01 -12.66 -16.84
CA GLU A 112 -14.75 -12.86 -18.07
C GLU A 112 -13.88 -12.74 -19.32
N ALA A 113 -12.95 -11.77 -19.36
CA ALA A 113 -12.04 -11.58 -20.48
C ALA A 113 -11.16 -12.82 -20.70
N VAL A 114 -10.62 -13.41 -19.61
CA VAL A 114 -9.84 -14.65 -19.68
C VAL A 114 -10.69 -15.82 -20.19
N ILE A 115 -11.92 -15.98 -19.70
CA ILE A 115 -12.84 -17.05 -20.14
C ILE A 115 -13.14 -16.93 -21.64
N LYS A 116 -13.24 -15.69 -22.16
CA LYS A 116 -13.46 -15.39 -23.58
C LYS A 116 -12.20 -15.53 -24.44
N GLY A 117 -11.06 -15.90 -23.85
CA GLY A 117 -9.79 -16.02 -24.56
C GLY A 117 -9.17 -14.68 -24.98
N GLN A 118 -9.52 -13.59 -24.31
CA GLN A 118 -8.96 -12.27 -24.59
C GLN A 118 -7.58 -12.12 -23.93
N ASP A 119 -6.67 -11.47 -24.65
CA ASP A 119 -5.33 -11.14 -24.15
C ASP A 119 -5.38 -9.85 -23.30
N ILE A 120 -5.05 -9.96 -22.02
CA ILE A 120 -5.08 -8.83 -21.08
C ILE A 120 -3.70 -8.17 -21.04
N LYS A 121 -3.61 -6.96 -21.59
CA LYS A 121 -2.37 -6.18 -21.63
C LYS A 121 -2.25 -5.15 -20.51
N VAL A 122 -3.39 -4.61 -20.08
CA VAL A 122 -3.49 -3.55 -19.08
C VAL A 122 -4.62 -3.90 -18.12
N ILE A 123 -4.35 -3.73 -16.84
CA ILE A 123 -5.29 -3.91 -15.75
C ILE A 123 -5.55 -2.54 -15.14
N ILE A 124 -6.81 -2.17 -15.00
CA ILE A 124 -7.32 -0.99 -14.31
C ILE A 124 -8.41 -1.46 -13.33
N LEU A 125 -8.15 -1.35 -12.04
CA LEU A 125 -9.08 -1.74 -10.98
C LEU A 125 -9.59 -0.51 -10.24
N LYS A 126 -10.91 -0.48 -9.99
CA LYS A 126 -11.53 0.43 -9.04
C LYS A 126 -11.57 -0.25 -7.68
N CYS A 127 -11.22 0.46 -6.62
CA CYS A 127 -11.42 0.05 -5.24
C CYS A 127 -12.48 0.96 -4.62
N GLU A 128 -13.47 0.38 -3.95
CA GLU A 128 -14.49 1.08 -3.17
C GLU A 128 -14.32 0.70 -1.70
N LEU A 129 -14.32 1.68 -0.80
CA LEU A 129 -14.28 1.48 0.64
C LEU A 129 -15.70 1.60 1.19
N HIS A 130 -16.23 0.48 1.68
CA HIS A 130 -17.58 0.42 2.23
C HIS A 130 -17.57 0.44 3.76
N THR A 131 -18.53 1.12 4.37
CA THR A 131 -18.88 0.89 5.77
C THR A 131 -19.60 -0.46 5.93
N HIS A 132 -19.77 -0.91 7.18
CA HIS A 132 -20.62 -2.06 7.48
C HIS A 132 -22.08 -1.92 7.02
N GLN A 133 -22.59 -0.68 6.92
CA GLN A 133 -23.93 -0.43 6.37
C GLN A 133 -23.97 -0.42 4.83
N GLY A 134 -22.82 -0.56 4.17
CA GLY A 134 -22.70 -0.63 2.71
C GLY A 134 -22.46 0.72 2.01
N PHE A 135 -22.40 1.84 2.75
CA PHE A 135 -22.11 3.15 2.17
C PHE A 135 -20.67 3.22 1.67
N ILE A 136 -20.48 3.76 0.46
CA ILE A 136 -19.16 4.03 -0.10
C ILE A 136 -18.63 5.33 0.51
N VAL A 137 -17.51 5.26 1.22
CA VAL A 137 -16.86 6.42 1.88
C VAL A 137 -15.63 6.91 1.13
N GLY A 138 -15.12 6.12 0.20
CA GLY A 138 -13.95 6.44 -0.59
C GLY A 138 -13.83 5.52 -1.79
N GLU A 139 -13.30 6.05 -2.88
CA GLU A 139 -13.05 5.30 -4.11
C GLU A 139 -11.63 5.60 -4.59
N GLY A 140 -10.96 4.61 -5.17
CA GLY A 140 -9.64 4.75 -5.74
C GLY A 140 -9.43 3.87 -6.96
N VAL A 141 -8.34 4.11 -7.69
CA VAL A 141 -8.00 3.43 -8.93
C VAL A 141 -6.55 2.97 -8.90
N GLY A 142 -6.30 1.78 -9.44
CA GLY A 142 -4.96 1.25 -9.63
C GLY A 142 -4.83 0.71 -11.05
N ALA A 143 -3.77 1.09 -11.74
CA ALA A 143 -3.50 0.65 -13.11
C ALA A 143 -2.12 0.00 -13.21
N ARG A 144 -2.00 -1.03 -14.06
CA ARG A 144 -0.75 -1.73 -14.31
C ARG A 144 -0.73 -2.38 -15.68
N ARG A 145 0.42 -2.33 -16.36
CA ARG A 145 0.63 -3.07 -17.61
C ARG A 145 1.21 -4.44 -17.28
N VAL A 146 0.69 -5.49 -17.91
CA VAL A 146 1.12 -6.87 -17.63
C VAL A 146 2.59 -7.12 -18.01
N GLU A 147 3.07 -6.37 -19.00
CA GLU A 147 4.48 -6.36 -19.43
C GLU A 147 5.45 -5.90 -18.32
N GLN A 148 5.00 -5.07 -17.37
CA GLN A 148 5.83 -4.64 -16.24
C GLN A 148 6.15 -5.78 -15.27
N ASP A 149 5.35 -6.86 -15.32
CA ASP A 149 5.49 -8.07 -14.50
C ASP A 149 5.84 -9.29 -15.36
N TYR A 150 6.57 -9.08 -16.47
CA TYR A 150 7.08 -10.16 -17.33
C TYR A 150 5.98 -11.08 -17.88
N GLY A 151 4.76 -10.58 -18.06
CA GLY A 151 3.64 -11.39 -18.54
C GLY A 151 2.83 -12.06 -17.43
N ASP A 152 3.20 -11.93 -16.15
CA ASP A 152 2.45 -12.53 -15.05
C ASP A 152 1.22 -11.68 -14.69
N ILE A 153 0.07 -12.12 -15.22
CA ILE A 153 -1.24 -11.50 -14.97
C ILE A 153 -1.58 -11.48 -13.47
N ASN A 154 -1.23 -12.51 -12.70
CA ASN A 154 -1.57 -12.59 -11.28
C ASN A 154 -0.80 -11.55 -10.46
N SER A 155 0.51 -11.42 -10.73
CA SER A 155 1.32 -10.36 -10.12
C SER A 155 0.82 -8.97 -10.50
N SER A 156 0.49 -8.78 -11.78
CA SER A 156 -0.06 -7.52 -12.30
C SER A 156 -1.38 -7.14 -11.62
N LEU A 157 -2.29 -8.10 -11.47
CA LEU A 157 -3.61 -7.91 -10.86
C LEU A 157 -3.49 -7.58 -9.36
N LYS A 158 -2.65 -8.33 -8.64
CA LYS A 158 -2.38 -8.07 -7.20
C LYS A 158 -1.77 -6.69 -6.98
N LEU A 159 -0.89 -6.26 -7.87
CA LEU A 159 -0.23 -4.96 -7.76
C LEU A 159 -1.16 -3.81 -8.15
N ALA A 160 -2.00 -3.98 -9.18
CA ALA A 160 -3.06 -3.01 -9.50
C ALA A 160 -4.06 -2.88 -8.34
N SER A 161 -4.49 -4.01 -7.75
CA SER A 161 -5.39 -4.04 -6.59
C SER A 161 -4.77 -3.33 -5.39
N LYS A 162 -3.48 -3.60 -5.09
CA LYS A 162 -2.72 -2.90 -4.05
C LYS A 162 -2.73 -1.38 -4.26
N SER A 163 -2.42 -0.91 -5.48
CA SER A 163 -2.39 0.52 -5.78
C SER A 163 -3.77 1.16 -5.64
N ALA A 164 -4.82 0.47 -6.10
CA ALA A 164 -6.20 0.94 -5.98
C ALA A 164 -6.66 1.09 -4.51
N LEU A 165 -6.26 0.16 -3.63
CA LEU A 165 -6.52 0.25 -2.19
C LEU A 165 -5.80 1.43 -1.55
N ILE A 166 -4.53 1.64 -1.91
CA ILE A 166 -3.76 2.76 -1.36
C ILE A 166 -4.40 4.08 -1.80
N ASP A 167 -4.75 4.23 -3.09
CA ASP A 167 -5.45 5.42 -3.61
C ASP A 167 -6.75 5.69 -2.85
N SER A 168 -7.59 4.67 -2.65
CA SER A 168 -8.88 4.83 -1.98
C SER A 168 -8.73 5.27 -0.52
N VAL A 169 -7.73 4.76 0.19
CA VAL A 169 -7.43 5.15 1.58
C VAL A 169 -6.86 6.57 1.65
N LEU A 170 -5.97 6.96 0.74
CA LEU A 170 -5.39 8.32 0.72
C LEU A 170 -6.44 9.39 0.52
N ARG A 171 -7.48 9.10 -0.27
CA ARG A 171 -8.63 9.99 -0.52
C ARG A 171 -9.54 10.20 0.69
N LEU A 172 -9.39 9.44 1.77
CA LEU A 172 -10.05 9.70 3.05
C LEU A 172 -9.47 10.94 3.80
N GLY A 173 -8.53 11.66 3.19
CA GLY A 173 -7.87 12.84 3.77
C GLY A 173 -6.45 12.57 4.26
N LEU A 174 -5.85 11.45 3.88
CA LEU A 174 -4.51 11.04 4.30
C LEU A 174 -3.41 11.38 3.29
N SER A 175 -3.78 11.85 2.10
CA SER A 175 -2.86 12.30 1.04
C SER A 175 -1.92 13.43 1.46
N ASN A 176 -2.28 14.23 2.48
CA ASN A 176 -1.38 15.25 3.03
C ASN A 176 -0.20 14.65 3.81
N SER A 177 -0.42 13.52 4.46
CA SER A 177 0.57 12.83 5.31
C SER A 177 1.38 11.80 4.53
N PHE A 178 0.80 11.21 3.48
CA PHE A 178 1.45 10.20 2.65
C PHE A 178 1.35 10.52 1.16
N THR A 179 2.42 10.31 0.40
CA THR A 179 2.41 10.44 -1.06
C THR A 179 2.07 9.14 -1.75
N GLN A 180 1.32 9.26 -2.85
CA GLN A 180 0.79 8.12 -3.59
C GLN A 180 1.76 7.57 -4.64
N ASP A 181 2.42 8.45 -5.40
CA ASP A 181 3.17 8.07 -6.59
C ASP A 181 4.61 8.55 -6.59
N LEU A 182 5.41 7.89 -7.42
CA LEU A 182 6.78 8.33 -7.70
C LEU A 182 6.83 9.67 -8.47
N GLU A 183 5.70 10.21 -8.95
CA GLU A 183 5.67 11.38 -9.83
C GLU A 183 5.31 12.70 -9.12
N ASP A 184 4.58 12.64 -8.00
CA ASP A 184 4.45 13.79 -7.08
C ASP A 184 5.81 14.14 -6.43
N MET A 185 6.82 13.28 -6.62
CA MET A 185 8.22 13.51 -6.27
C MET A 185 8.89 14.58 -7.14
N PHE A 186 8.40 14.83 -8.36
CA PHE A 186 8.99 15.80 -9.30
C PHE A 186 8.36 17.20 -9.22
N LYS A 187 7.19 17.35 -8.59
CA LYS A 187 6.46 18.63 -8.52
C LYS A 187 7.00 19.63 -7.48
N ASN A 188 7.93 19.22 -6.61
CA ASN A 188 8.61 20.14 -5.69
C ASN A 188 9.70 21.00 -6.37
N ASN A 189 9.85 20.92 -7.70
CA ASN A 189 10.89 21.64 -8.43
C ASN A 189 10.51 23.05 -8.91
N ASP A 190 9.25 23.50 -8.83
CA ASP A 190 8.87 24.82 -9.35
C ASP A 190 7.86 25.58 -8.48
N ASN A 191 8.22 25.92 -7.24
CA ASN A 191 7.64 27.10 -6.60
C ASN A 191 8.62 27.76 -5.64
N GLY A 192 9.13 28.91 -6.08
CA GLY A 192 10.05 29.74 -5.34
C GLY A 192 9.42 30.37 -4.10
N ASN A 193 10.25 30.38 -3.06
CA ASN A 193 10.42 31.45 -2.08
C ASN A 193 9.26 31.75 -1.10
N SER A 194 9.41 31.24 0.13
CA SER A 194 9.68 32.04 1.35
C SER A 194 9.07 31.35 2.56
N HIS A 195 9.90 30.94 3.53
CA HIS A 195 9.95 31.53 4.87
C HIS A 195 11.00 30.80 5.70
N LYS A 196 11.97 31.60 6.18
CA LYS A 196 13.10 31.24 7.02
C LYS A 196 12.64 30.80 8.41
N ALA A 197 13.30 29.77 8.97
CA ALA A 197 13.73 29.78 10.36
C ALA A 197 15.00 28.93 10.52
N LYS A 198 16.06 29.58 11.02
CA LYS A 198 17.39 29.04 11.30
C LYS A 198 17.40 28.26 12.62
N GLN A 199 18.21 27.23 12.71
CA GLN A 199 18.96 26.77 13.91
C GLN A 199 20.00 25.73 13.43
N GLN A 200 21.22 26.18 13.09
CA GLN A 200 22.44 26.13 13.92
C GLN A 200 22.91 24.70 14.29
N GLU A 201 23.84 24.19 13.48
CA GLU A 201 24.74 23.08 13.81
C GLU A 201 25.89 23.55 14.72
N PRO A 202 26.38 22.69 15.63
CA PRO A 202 27.79 22.67 16.05
C PRO A 202 28.56 21.45 15.51
N PRO A 203 29.91 21.47 15.54
CA PRO A 203 30.75 20.99 14.43
C PRO A 203 31.39 19.59 14.60
N VAL A 204 31.54 18.92 13.45
CA VAL A 204 32.64 18.07 12.93
C VAL A 204 33.40 17.14 13.89
N GLN A 205 33.41 15.84 13.53
CA GLN A 205 34.63 15.00 13.46
C GLN A 205 34.43 13.81 12.48
N LYS A 206 35.21 13.79 11.39
CA LYS A 206 35.64 12.56 10.69
C LYS A 206 36.89 12.07 11.45
N PRO A 207 37.11 10.76 11.68
CA PRO A 207 37.35 9.84 10.57
C PRO A 207 36.92 8.37 10.78
N GLU A 208 37.14 7.60 9.71
CA GLU A 208 37.32 6.14 9.65
C GLU A 208 36.10 5.23 9.61
N THR A 209 35.97 4.55 8.47
CA THR A 209 35.38 3.22 8.31
C THR A 209 36.07 2.24 9.26
N PRO A 210 35.29 1.47 10.02
CA PRO A 210 35.62 0.05 10.12
C PRO A 210 34.40 -0.81 9.78
N ALA A 211 34.71 -1.86 9.04
CA ALA A 211 33.84 -3.00 8.82
C ALA A 211 33.22 -3.53 10.12
N THR A 212 31.94 -3.92 9.99
CA THR A 212 31.36 -5.19 10.42
C THR A 212 31.87 -5.79 11.74
N ASN A 213 30.98 -5.94 12.72
CA ASN A 213 30.51 -7.26 13.18
C ASN A 213 29.58 -7.14 14.38
N CYS A 214 28.43 -7.80 14.30
CA CYS A 214 27.86 -8.64 15.35
C CYS A 214 26.71 -9.45 14.74
N SER A 215 26.58 -10.75 14.89
CA SER A 215 27.56 -11.83 14.95
C SER A 215 26.88 -13.05 14.35
N LYS A 216 27.69 -13.84 13.68
CA LYS A 216 27.47 -15.18 13.12
C LYS A 216 26.38 -16.00 13.82
N SER A 217 25.35 -16.36 13.06
CA SER A 217 24.82 -17.73 13.09
C SER A 217 25.43 -18.47 11.92
N ASN A 218 26.16 -19.55 12.24
CA ASN A 218 26.70 -20.49 11.27
C ASN A 218 25.53 -21.25 10.63
N GLY A 219 25.30 -20.98 9.34
CA GLY A 219 24.35 -21.71 8.50
C GLY A 219 24.85 -21.70 7.07
N ASN A 220 25.63 -22.72 6.72
CA ASN A 220 26.19 -22.95 5.40
C ASN A 220 25.05 -23.23 4.39
N GLY A 221 25.01 -22.50 3.25
CA GLY A 221 24.49 -23.04 1.98
C GLY A 221 23.15 -22.59 1.38
N ASN A 222 22.41 -21.58 1.89
CA ASN A 222 21.06 -21.27 1.33
C ASN A 222 20.72 -19.77 1.18
N LYS A 223 21.54 -18.98 0.47
CA LYS A 223 21.12 -17.63 0.04
C LYS A 223 20.33 -17.68 -1.26
N ARG A 224 19.13 -17.09 -1.27
CA ARG A 224 18.32 -16.87 -2.48
C ARG A 224 19.06 -15.93 -3.44
N ILE A 225 18.84 -16.08 -4.74
CA ILE A 225 19.40 -15.22 -5.78
C ILE A 225 19.10 -13.73 -5.50
N THR A 226 20.12 -12.89 -5.65
CA THR A 226 19.93 -11.43 -5.56
C THR A 226 19.38 -10.88 -6.87
N SER A 227 18.72 -9.71 -6.82
CA SER A 227 18.20 -9.05 -8.04
C SER A 227 19.30 -8.74 -9.07
N ALA A 228 20.52 -8.43 -8.59
CA ALA A 228 21.66 -8.19 -9.47
C ALA A 228 22.09 -9.47 -10.22
N THR A 229 22.18 -10.59 -9.51
CA THR A 229 22.53 -11.89 -10.11
C THR A 229 21.45 -12.38 -11.07
N TYR A 230 20.17 -12.18 -10.73
CA TYR A 230 19.04 -12.50 -11.61
C TYR A 230 19.10 -11.71 -12.92
N ASN A 231 19.34 -10.40 -12.84
CA ASN A 231 19.48 -9.57 -14.04
C ASN A 231 20.69 -10.01 -14.87
N HIS A 232 21.82 -10.34 -14.24
CA HIS A 232 23.00 -10.84 -14.95
C HIS A 232 22.73 -12.18 -15.67
N LEU A 233 21.97 -13.08 -15.06
CA LEU A 233 21.52 -14.33 -15.69
C LEU A 233 20.67 -14.04 -16.93
N MET A 234 19.67 -13.17 -16.81
CA MET A 234 18.75 -12.85 -17.92
C MET A 234 19.46 -12.13 -19.06
N GLU A 235 20.39 -11.21 -18.77
CA GLU A 235 21.21 -10.55 -19.79
C GLU A 235 22.15 -11.54 -20.51
N THR A 236 22.78 -12.45 -19.74
CA THR A 236 23.67 -13.47 -20.30
C THR A 236 22.88 -14.41 -21.22
N ALA A 237 21.70 -14.87 -20.80
CA ALA A 237 20.81 -15.70 -21.62
C ALA A 237 20.38 -14.99 -22.91
N LYS A 238 19.99 -13.72 -22.80
CA LYS A 238 19.60 -12.89 -23.96
C LYS A 238 20.77 -12.71 -24.95
N SER A 239 21.99 -12.55 -24.46
CA SER A 239 23.19 -12.43 -25.31
C SER A 239 23.48 -13.70 -26.12
N LYS A 240 22.98 -14.85 -25.67
CA LYS A 240 23.07 -16.15 -26.34
C LYS A 240 21.83 -16.49 -27.19
N GLY A 241 20.90 -15.54 -27.33
CA GLY A 241 19.67 -15.73 -28.11
C GLY A 241 18.60 -16.58 -27.42
N LEU A 242 18.75 -16.88 -26.14
CA LEU A 242 17.75 -17.60 -25.36
C LEU A 242 16.63 -16.65 -24.93
N ILE A 243 15.38 -17.10 -25.08
CA ILE A 243 14.22 -16.39 -24.54
C ILE A 243 13.90 -16.89 -23.13
N TYR A 244 13.09 -16.13 -22.38
CA TYR A 244 12.73 -16.51 -21.01
C TYR A 244 12.12 -17.91 -20.89
N ALA A 245 11.38 -18.37 -21.91
CA ALA A 245 10.83 -19.72 -21.95
C ALA A 245 11.93 -20.81 -21.94
N ASP A 246 13.05 -20.58 -22.62
CA ASP A 246 14.19 -21.49 -22.62
C ASP A 246 14.90 -21.48 -21.27
N VAL A 247 15.14 -20.30 -20.70
CA VAL A 247 15.77 -20.14 -19.37
C VAL A 247 14.92 -20.81 -18.30
N LYS A 248 13.59 -20.65 -18.37
CA LYS A 248 12.63 -21.30 -17.48
C LYS A 248 12.68 -22.82 -17.62
N ARG A 249 12.68 -23.35 -18.85
CA ARG A 249 12.79 -24.79 -19.10
C ARG A 249 14.09 -25.34 -18.52
N MET A 250 15.22 -24.71 -18.83
CA MET A 250 16.54 -25.12 -18.33
C MET A 250 16.63 -25.05 -16.80
N ALA A 251 16.07 -24.02 -16.16
CA ALA A 251 16.06 -23.91 -14.71
C ALA A 251 15.21 -25.01 -14.04
N LEU A 252 14.04 -25.32 -14.62
CA LEU A 252 13.17 -26.38 -14.13
C LEU A 252 13.78 -27.77 -14.31
N GLU A 253 14.41 -28.03 -15.46
CA GLU A 253 15.07 -29.31 -15.75
C GLU A 253 16.27 -29.55 -14.83
N ARG A 254 17.07 -28.50 -14.57
CA ARG A 254 18.35 -28.65 -13.88
C ARG A 254 18.28 -28.49 -12.36
N PHE A 255 17.42 -27.59 -11.89
CA PHE A 255 17.34 -27.21 -10.48
C PHE A 255 15.96 -27.45 -9.87
N ALA A 256 14.97 -27.92 -10.66
CA ALA A 256 13.59 -28.14 -10.23
C ALA A 256 12.92 -26.90 -9.60
N VAL A 257 13.41 -25.70 -9.94
CA VAL A 257 12.91 -24.42 -9.46
C VAL A 257 12.81 -23.41 -10.60
N MET A 258 11.98 -22.38 -10.42
CA MET A 258 11.92 -21.28 -11.38
C MET A 258 13.17 -20.39 -11.27
N PRO A 259 13.57 -19.67 -12.34
CA PRO A 259 14.78 -18.83 -12.35
C PRO A 259 14.84 -17.81 -11.20
N GLU A 260 13.70 -17.25 -10.78
CA GLU A 260 13.59 -16.30 -9.67
C GLU A 260 13.74 -16.94 -8.28
N HIS A 261 13.70 -18.27 -8.20
CA HIS A 261 13.83 -19.05 -6.97
C HIS A 261 15.17 -19.78 -6.86
N LEU A 262 16.08 -19.57 -7.82
CA LEU A 262 17.43 -20.13 -7.76
C LEU A 262 18.15 -19.65 -6.50
N ARG A 263 19.00 -20.52 -5.95
CA ARG A 263 20.01 -20.09 -4.97
C ARG A 263 21.13 -19.34 -5.69
N GLU A 264 21.85 -18.51 -4.95
CA GLU A 264 22.91 -17.68 -5.51
C GLU A 264 24.02 -18.52 -6.17
N GLU A 265 24.35 -19.67 -5.59
CA GLU A 265 25.30 -20.64 -6.17
C GLU A 265 24.76 -21.29 -7.45
N GLU A 266 23.49 -21.69 -7.46
CA GLU A 266 22.83 -22.28 -8.63
C GLU A 266 22.75 -21.28 -9.78
N ALA A 267 22.43 -20.03 -9.47
CA ALA A 267 22.40 -18.94 -10.44
C ALA A 267 23.78 -18.67 -11.05
N ASN A 268 24.84 -18.62 -10.22
CA ASN A 268 26.21 -18.42 -10.70
C ASN A 268 26.70 -19.60 -11.56
N TYR A 269 26.39 -20.83 -11.16
CA TYR A 269 26.66 -22.01 -11.96
C TYR A 269 25.91 -21.95 -13.30
N PHE A 270 24.62 -21.62 -13.27
CA PHE A 270 23.78 -21.54 -14.47
C PHE A 270 24.28 -20.45 -15.44
N ILE A 271 24.73 -19.31 -14.92
CA ILE A 271 25.37 -18.25 -15.72
C ILE A 271 26.64 -18.77 -16.41
N SER A 272 27.48 -19.53 -15.70
CA SER A 272 28.72 -20.09 -16.26
C SER A 272 28.45 -21.11 -17.39
N GLU A 273 27.37 -21.89 -17.25
CA GLU A 273 26.95 -22.89 -18.22
C GLU A 273 26.43 -22.25 -19.51
N ILE A 274 25.61 -21.19 -19.38
CA ILE A 274 25.12 -20.40 -20.52
C ILE A 274 26.29 -19.71 -21.24
N LYS A 275 27.33 -19.27 -20.52
CA LYS A 275 28.52 -18.67 -21.14
C LYS A 275 29.33 -19.68 -21.96
N THR A 276 29.38 -20.92 -21.49
CA THR A 276 30.18 -22.01 -22.08
C THR A 276 29.48 -22.69 -23.26
N SER A 277 28.14 -22.66 -23.30
CA SER A 277 27.31 -23.15 -24.42
C SER A 277 27.27 -22.16 -25.58
#